data_AF-A0A9E4BLW2-F1
#
_entry.id   AF-A0A9E4BLW2-F1
#
_cell.length_a   1.000
_cell.length_b   1.000
_cell.length_c   1.000
_cell.angle_alpha   90.00
_cell.angle_beta   90.00
_cell.angle_gamma   90.00
#
_symmetry.space_group_name_H-M   'P 1'
#
loop_
_entity.id
_entity.type
_entity.pdbx_description
1 polymer ?
#
loop_
_entity_poly.entity_id
_entity_poly.type
_entity_poly.pdbx_seq_one_letter_code
_entity_poly.pdbx_strand_id
1 'polypeptide(L)'
;MKLIQQVNPNLKVRVGGLFERHKGYNGDSRGVGSSFRNLFLPDDFATAGHRWNQEDMIYLSATHTITSRTFYEMRLSRSHSSIETQNGPEATTKWTRNGYFNMDRAFFRPEDSERIRWNLKADMSSQITRSNLIKTGIDVTYYNVWWTWIQHATEANRTIRFIGQ
;
A
#
# COMPACT_ATOMS: atom_id res chain seq x y z
N MET A 1 -1.18 14.91 6.08
CA MET A 1 -1.04 16.38 6.26
C MET A 1 -1.33 17.09 4.94
N LYS A 2 -1.87 18.32 4.97
CA LYS A 2 -2.20 19.09 3.75
C LYS A 2 -1.96 20.58 4.00
N LEU A 3 -1.29 21.23 3.05
CA LEU A 3 -1.06 22.66 2.99
C LEU A 3 -1.70 23.24 1.72
N ILE A 4 -2.34 24.39 1.85
CA ILE A 4 -2.96 25.12 0.75
C ILE A 4 -2.47 26.56 0.82
N GLN A 5 -1.93 27.07 -0.29
CA GLN A 5 -1.49 28.44 -0.40
C GLN A 5 -2.09 29.08 -1.65
N GLN A 6 -2.68 30.26 -1.47
CA GLN A 6 -3.11 31.10 -2.57
C GLN A 6 -1.96 32.04 -2.90
N VAL A 7 -1.33 31.83 -4.06
CA VAL A 7 -0.16 32.62 -4.49
C VAL A 7 -0.62 33.97 -5.00
N ASN A 8 -1.73 33.98 -5.75
CA ASN A 8 -2.45 35.18 -6.18
C ASN A 8 -3.94 34.83 -6.38
N PRO A 9 -4.83 35.78 -6.67
CA PRO A 9 -6.27 35.52 -6.83
C PRO A 9 -6.61 34.41 -7.84
N ASN A 10 -5.77 34.22 -8.86
CA ASN A 10 -5.98 33.27 -9.94
C ASN A 10 -5.21 31.96 -9.77
N LEU A 11 -4.20 31.89 -8.88
CA LEU A 11 -3.32 30.74 -8.72
C LEU A 11 -3.36 30.19 -7.30
N LYS A 12 -3.81 28.95 -7.17
CA LYS A 12 -3.87 28.20 -5.92
C LYS A 12 -2.97 26.97 -5.99
N VAL A 13 -2.05 26.85 -5.05
CA VAL A 13 -1.16 25.69 -4.92
C VAL A 13 -1.59 24.87 -3.69
N ARG A 14 -1.52 23.55 -3.81
CA ARG A 14 -1.79 22.61 -2.71
C ARG A 14 -0.68 21.58 -2.68
N VAL A 15 -0.14 21.35 -1.49
CA VAL A 15 0.82 20.29 -1.23
C VAL A 15 0.24 19.42 -0.14
N GLY A 16 0.33 18.11 -0.28
CA GLY A 16 -0.15 17.23 0.77
C GLY A 16 0.46 15.85 0.68
N GLY A 17 0.25 15.10 1.74
CA GLY A 17 0.64 13.71 1.76
C GLY A 17 -0.07 12.91 2.84
N LEU A 18 -0.04 11.60 2.63
CA LEU A 18 -0.46 10.56 3.55
C LEU A 18 0.76 9.69 3.83
N PHE A 19 0.90 9.29 5.08
CA PHE A 19 1.82 8.24 5.47
C PHE A 19 1.08 7.34 6.43
N GLU A 20 1.06 6.05 6.12
CA GLU A 20 0.50 5.01 6.94
C GLU A 20 1.52 3.88 7.05
N ARG A 21 1.71 3.40 8.27
CA ARG A 21 2.48 2.18 8.52
C ARG A 21 1.73 1.35 9.53
N HIS A 22 1.47 0.10 9.19
CA HIS A 22 0.78 -0.82 10.09
C HIS A 22 1.45 -2.20 10.09
N LYS A 23 1.44 -2.82 11.26
CA LYS A 23 1.90 -4.20 11.47
C LYS A 23 0.74 -5.15 11.18
N GLY A 24 0.95 -6.12 10.31
CA GLY A 24 0.07 -7.26 10.09
C GLY A 24 0.73 -8.56 10.51
N TYR A 25 -0.06 -9.63 10.64
CA TYR A 25 0.44 -10.96 10.94
C TYR A 25 0.40 -11.84 9.69
N ASN A 26 1.52 -12.50 9.38
CA ASN A 26 1.57 -13.52 8.35
C ASN A 26 1.25 -14.87 9.01
N GLY A 27 0.13 -15.48 8.61
CA GLY A 27 -0.29 -16.80 9.11
C GLY A 27 -1.78 -16.85 9.53
N ASP A 28 -2.38 -18.02 9.35
CA ASP A 28 -3.79 -18.33 9.61
C ASP A 28 -4.15 -18.45 11.11
N SER A 29 -3.19 -18.24 12.00
CA SER A 29 -3.30 -18.70 13.39
C SER A 29 -3.80 -17.64 14.38
N ARG A 30 -4.34 -16.50 13.94
CA ARG A 30 -5.26 -15.73 14.78
C ARG A 30 -6.71 -16.17 14.50
N GLY A 31 -7.11 -17.23 15.20
CA GLY A 31 -8.48 -17.33 15.72
C GLY A 31 -9.62 -17.79 14.82
N VAL A 32 -9.43 -18.28 13.58
CA VAL A 32 -10.60 -18.70 12.76
C VAL A 32 -10.54 -20.17 12.29
N GLY A 33 -9.35 -20.73 12.01
CA GLY A 33 -9.23 -22.11 11.52
C GLY A 33 -9.22 -23.22 12.60
N SER A 34 -9.02 -22.87 13.87
CA SER A 34 -8.72 -23.83 14.96
C SER A 34 -9.74 -23.79 16.11
N SER A 35 -11.02 -23.62 15.81
CA SER A 35 -12.11 -23.53 16.80
C SER A 35 -11.84 -22.54 17.93
N PHE A 36 -11.30 -21.36 17.61
CA PHE A 36 -11.00 -20.28 18.57
C PHE A 36 -9.96 -20.64 19.66
N ARG A 37 -9.25 -21.76 19.56
CA ARG A 37 -8.28 -22.21 20.59
C ARG A 37 -6.99 -21.38 20.68
N ASN A 38 -6.81 -20.41 19.78
CA ASN A 38 -5.59 -19.62 19.62
C ASN A 38 -5.82 -18.11 19.87
N LEU A 39 -6.88 -17.75 20.59
CA LEU A 39 -7.24 -16.36 20.91
C LEU A 39 -6.24 -15.64 21.83
N PHE A 40 -5.40 -16.37 22.56
CA PHE A 40 -4.44 -15.81 23.53
C PHE A 40 -2.97 -15.91 23.08
N LEU A 41 -2.71 -16.11 21.79
CA LEU A 41 -1.33 -16.02 21.30
C LEU A 41 -0.82 -14.59 21.51
N PRO A 42 0.33 -14.41 22.19
CA PRO A 42 0.95 -13.10 22.35
C PRO A 42 1.11 -12.39 21.01
N ASP A 43 1.10 -11.06 21.03
CA ASP A 43 1.16 -10.22 19.82
C ASP A 43 2.39 -10.53 18.94
N ASP A 44 3.49 -10.98 19.54
CA ASP A 44 4.69 -11.36 18.80
C ASP A 44 4.73 -12.84 18.37
N PHE A 45 3.65 -13.60 18.56
CA PHE A 45 3.60 -15.04 18.28
C PHE A 45 2.75 -15.35 17.04
N ALA A 46 3.35 -15.18 15.86
CA ALA A 46 2.81 -15.62 14.58
C ALA A 46 3.72 -16.67 13.95
N THR A 47 3.15 -17.76 13.45
CA THR A 47 3.90 -18.91 12.90
C THR A 47 4.69 -18.58 11.63
N ALA A 48 4.36 -17.50 10.92
CA ALA A 48 5.10 -17.01 9.78
C ALA A 48 5.62 -15.57 9.97
N GLY A 49 5.76 -15.12 11.22
CA GLY A 49 6.25 -13.78 11.55
C GLY A 49 5.22 -12.67 11.33
N HIS A 50 5.69 -11.44 11.20
CA HIS A 50 4.86 -10.25 11.00
C HIS A 50 5.21 -9.60 9.67
N ARG A 51 4.26 -8.87 9.09
CA ARG A 51 4.51 -8.01 7.95
C ARG A 51 4.38 -6.55 8.35
N TRP A 52 5.29 -5.71 7.87
CA TRP A 52 5.12 -4.27 7.87
C TRP A 52 4.56 -3.87 6.52
N ASN A 53 3.36 -3.29 6.54
CA ASN A 53 2.80 -2.63 5.37
C ASN A 53 3.06 -1.13 5.54
N GLN A 54 3.62 -0.51 4.52
CA GLN A 54 3.83 0.93 4.45
C GLN A 54 3.15 1.47 3.20
N GLU A 55 2.38 2.53 3.39
CA GLU A 55 1.73 3.26 2.31
C GLU A 55 2.04 4.75 2.49
N ASP A 56 2.70 5.34 1.51
CA ASP A 56 2.93 6.78 1.48
C ASP A 56 2.53 7.39 0.14
N MET A 57 2.01 8.60 0.20
CA MET A 57 1.69 9.38 -0.98
C MET A 57 2.01 10.83 -0.70
N ILE A 58 2.69 11.47 -1.64
CA ILE A 58 2.86 12.91 -1.68
C ILE A 58 2.28 13.45 -2.98
N TYR A 59 1.68 14.64 -2.92
CA TYR A 59 1.19 15.32 -4.10
C TYR A 59 1.43 16.82 -4.03
N LEU A 60 1.64 17.39 -5.20
CA LEU A 60 1.63 18.81 -5.50
C LEU A 60 0.54 19.04 -6.53
N SER A 61 -0.33 20.03 -6.32
CA SER A 61 -1.30 20.45 -7.32
C SER A 61 -1.36 21.96 -7.43
N ALA A 62 -1.47 22.46 -8.65
CA ALA A 62 -1.66 23.88 -8.95
C ALA A 62 -2.96 24.04 -9.74
N THR A 63 -3.86 24.91 -9.27
CA THR A 63 -5.06 25.31 -9.97
C THR A 63 -4.90 26.76 -10.43
N HIS A 64 -4.96 27.01 -11.73
CA HIS A 64 -4.93 28.34 -12.33
C HIS A 64 -6.29 28.67 -12.96
N THR A 65 -6.91 29.75 -12.48
CA THR A 65 -8.14 30.31 -13.01
C THR A 65 -7.81 31.25 -14.17
N ILE A 66 -8.18 30.86 -15.40
CA ILE A 66 -7.96 31.65 -16.61
C ILE A 66 -9.07 32.70 -16.75
N THR A 67 -10.31 32.29 -16.50
CA THR A 67 -11.49 33.17 -16.42
C THR A 67 -12.37 32.70 -15.27
N SER A 68 -13.40 33.47 -14.90
CA SER A 68 -14.38 33.04 -13.89
C SER A 68 -15.11 31.73 -14.21
N ARG A 69 -15.03 31.25 -15.47
CA ARG A 69 -15.67 30.03 -15.96
C ARG A 69 -14.69 28.95 -16.39
N THR A 70 -13.39 29.25 -16.47
CA THR A 70 -12.38 28.33 -17.02
C THR A 70 -11.19 28.23 -16.07
N PHE A 71 -10.85 27.02 -15.66
CA PHE A 71 -9.69 26.74 -14.83
C PHE A 71 -8.91 25.54 -15.35
N TYR A 72 -7.61 25.56 -15.07
CA TYR A 72 -6.67 24.49 -15.34
C TYR A 72 -6.12 23.96 -14.02
N GLU A 73 -6.01 22.65 -13.87
CA GLU A 73 -5.41 21.98 -12.72
C GLU A 73 -4.29 21.05 -13.18
N MET A 74 -3.09 21.25 -12.64
CA MET A 74 -2.02 20.27 -12.70
C MET A 74 -1.88 19.57 -11.36
N ARG A 75 -1.63 18.27 -11.38
CA ARG A 75 -1.26 17.48 -10.22
C ARG A 75 -0.09 16.57 -10.57
N LEU A 76 0.95 16.63 -9.74
CA LEU A 76 2.01 15.65 -9.69
C LEU A 76 1.87 14.89 -8.37
N SER A 77 1.88 13.57 -8.41
CA SER A 77 1.92 12.76 -7.21
C SER A 77 2.90 11.59 -7.32
N ARG A 78 3.46 11.22 -6.17
CA ARG A 78 4.23 9.99 -5.97
C ARG A 78 3.51 9.19 -4.90
N SER A 79 3.23 7.93 -5.18
CA SER A 79 2.80 6.97 -4.15
C SER A 79 3.80 5.83 -4.07
N HIS A 80 4.04 5.34 -2.86
CA HIS A 80 4.91 4.22 -2.58
C HIS A 80 4.20 3.28 -1.61
N SER A 81 4.10 2.02 -1.99
CA SER A 81 3.53 0.94 -1.20
C SER A 81 4.63 -0.08 -0.98
N SER A 82 4.89 -0.53 0.24
CA SER A 82 5.80 -1.63 0.50
C SER A 82 5.25 -2.62 1.53
N ILE A 83 5.69 -3.87 1.38
CA ILE A 83 5.45 -4.97 2.31
C ILE A 83 6.81 -5.56 2.63
N GLU A 84 7.10 -5.75 3.91
CA GLU A 84 8.32 -6.40 4.37
C GLU A 84 7.95 -7.43 5.44
N THR A 85 8.40 -8.68 5.26
CA THR A 85 8.20 -9.72 6.28
C THR A 85 9.38 -9.78 7.24
N GLN A 86 9.10 -9.71 8.54
CA GLN A 86 10.11 -9.80 9.61
C GLN A 86 9.77 -10.89 10.63
N ASN A 87 10.80 -11.38 11.32
CA ASN A 87 10.70 -12.35 12.42
C ASN A 87 9.98 -13.66 12.03
N GLY A 88 10.08 -14.07 10.76
CA GLY A 88 9.67 -15.40 10.31
C GLY A 88 10.72 -16.46 10.63
N PRO A 89 10.35 -17.75 10.74
CA PRO A 89 11.32 -18.84 10.90
C PRO A 89 12.19 -18.96 9.64
N GLU A 90 13.44 -19.44 9.72
CA GLU A 90 14.31 -19.61 8.53
C GLU A 90 13.82 -20.70 7.55
N ALA A 91 13.00 -21.64 8.03
CA ALA A 91 12.39 -22.70 7.24
C ALA A 91 11.04 -23.12 7.84
N THR A 92 10.18 -23.75 7.04
CA THR A 92 8.99 -24.42 7.56
C THR A 92 9.43 -25.62 8.40
N THR A 93 9.04 -25.64 9.66
CA THR A 93 9.37 -26.74 10.60
C THR A 93 8.10 -27.21 11.28
N LYS A 94 7.99 -28.53 11.47
CA LYS A 94 7.00 -29.08 12.40
C LYS A 94 7.38 -28.64 13.82
N TRP A 95 6.43 -28.05 14.54
CA TRP A 95 6.68 -27.64 15.93
C TRP A 95 5.61 -28.21 16.87
N THR A 96 6.06 -28.91 17.90
CA THR A 96 5.31 -29.26 19.11
C THR A 96 5.64 -28.29 20.25
N ARG A 97 4.66 -27.53 20.76
CA ARG A 97 4.82 -26.71 21.98
C ARG A 97 3.80 -27.11 23.03
N ASN A 98 4.26 -27.84 24.05
CA ASN A 98 3.72 -28.02 25.41
C ASN A 98 2.21 -27.78 25.67
N GLY A 99 1.31 -28.30 24.83
CA GLY A 99 -0.10 -28.56 25.17
C GLY A 99 -1.04 -27.37 25.45
N TYR A 100 -0.54 -26.14 25.61
CA TYR A 100 -1.36 -24.97 25.96
C TYR A 100 -1.89 -24.19 24.74
N PHE A 101 -1.26 -24.33 23.57
CA PHE A 101 -1.66 -23.67 22.32
C PHE A 101 -1.50 -24.63 21.13
N ASN A 102 -2.52 -24.76 20.28
CA ASN A 102 -2.48 -25.64 19.11
C ASN A 102 -2.08 -24.83 17.86
N MET A 103 -0.79 -24.74 17.58
CA MET A 103 -0.28 -24.19 16.31
C MET A 103 0.29 -25.34 15.48
N ASP A 104 -0.25 -25.57 14.28
CA ASP A 104 0.05 -26.77 13.49
C ASP A 104 1.54 -26.90 13.08
N ARG A 105 2.21 -25.79 12.73
CA ARG A 105 3.63 -25.74 12.33
C ARG A 105 4.12 -24.30 12.18
N ALA A 106 5.44 -24.10 12.29
CA ALA A 106 6.08 -22.86 11.87
C ALA A 106 6.22 -22.87 10.34
N PHE A 107 5.85 -21.78 9.68
CA PHE A 107 5.83 -21.69 8.23
C PHE A 107 6.78 -20.61 7.73
N PHE A 108 7.65 -20.97 6.79
CA PHE A 108 8.41 -19.98 6.03
C PHE A 108 7.55 -19.44 4.90
N ARG A 109 7.14 -18.18 5.04
CA ARG A 109 6.37 -17.45 4.02
C ARG A 109 6.75 -15.96 3.98
N PRO A 110 8.01 -15.61 3.63
CA PRO A 110 8.36 -14.22 3.44
C PRO A 110 7.67 -13.69 2.18
N GLU A 111 7.13 -12.50 2.32
CA GLU A 111 6.61 -11.67 1.26
C GLU A 111 7.25 -10.30 1.38
N ASP A 112 7.94 -9.91 0.32
CA ASP A 112 8.51 -8.58 0.19
C ASP A 112 8.02 -7.97 -1.11
N SER A 113 7.55 -6.74 -1.05
CA SER A 113 7.01 -6.04 -2.21
C SER A 113 7.29 -4.57 -2.12
N GLU A 114 7.50 -3.93 -3.26
CA GLU A 114 7.49 -2.48 -3.36
C GLU A 114 6.85 -2.08 -4.67
N ARG A 115 6.06 -1.02 -4.59
CA ARG A 115 5.42 -0.40 -5.73
C ARG A 115 5.58 1.10 -5.60
N ILE A 116 6.29 1.69 -6.54
CA ILE A 116 6.41 3.14 -6.69
C ILE A 116 5.61 3.57 -7.91
N ARG A 117 4.74 4.58 -7.76
CA ARG A 117 3.97 5.16 -8.85
C ARG A 117 4.13 6.67 -8.89
N TRP A 118 4.50 7.18 -10.05
CA TRP A 118 4.48 8.61 -10.36
C TRP A 118 3.28 8.88 -11.26
N ASN A 119 2.51 9.92 -10.92
CA ASN A 119 1.35 10.33 -11.69
C ASN A 119 1.42 11.82 -11.98
N LEU A 120 1.29 12.15 -13.26
CA LEU A 120 1.12 13.51 -13.74
C LEU A 120 -0.26 13.63 -14.38
N LYS A 121 -1.06 14.54 -13.85
CA LYS A 121 -2.41 14.83 -14.34
C LYS A 121 -2.54 16.30 -14.67
N ALA A 122 -3.12 16.59 -15.83
CA ALA A 122 -3.41 17.93 -16.30
C ALA A 122 -4.85 17.98 -16.79
N ASP A 123 -5.71 18.71 -16.10
CA ASP A 123 -7.14 18.84 -16.38
C ASP A 123 -7.49 20.31 -16.70
N MET A 124 -8.22 20.55 -17.78
CA MET A 124 -8.85 21.83 -18.08
C MET A 124 -10.36 21.67 -17.97
N SER A 125 -11.01 22.59 -17.24
CA SER A 125 -12.46 22.61 -17.09
C SER A 125 -12.99 23.99 -17.48
N SER A 126 -14.04 24.04 -18.30
CA SER A 126 -14.67 25.27 -18.76
C SER A 126 -16.18 25.17 -18.77
N GLN A 127 -16.84 26.14 -18.14
CA GLN A 127 -18.30 26.27 -18.14
C GLN A 127 -18.73 27.14 -19.34
N ILE A 128 -19.30 26.49 -20.36
CA ILE A 128 -19.71 27.16 -21.61
C ILE A 128 -21.03 27.90 -21.40
N THR A 129 -22.00 27.23 -20.78
CA THR A 129 -23.28 27.81 -20.36
C THR A 129 -23.48 27.56 -18.87
N ARG A 130 -24.45 28.21 -18.23
CA ARG A 130 -24.75 27.94 -16.81
C ARG A 130 -25.03 26.45 -16.54
N SER A 131 -25.50 25.71 -17.54
CA SER A 131 -25.88 24.29 -17.44
C SER A 131 -24.83 23.33 -18.01
N ASN A 132 -23.86 23.81 -18.81
CA ASN A 132 -22.93 22.95 -19.56
C ASN A 132 -21.47 23.20 -19.13
N LEU A 133 -20.81 22.14 -18.67
CA LEU A 133 -19.38 22.10 -18.32
C LEU A 133 -18.67 21.13 -19.27
N ILE A 134 -17.57 21.57 -19.88
CA ILE A 134 -16.64 20.70 -20.58
C ILE A 134 -15.40 20.51 -19.72
N LYS A 135 -14.94 19.26 -19.62
CA LYS A 135 -13.68 18.91 -18.99
C LYS A 135 -12.86 18.05 -19.95
N THR A 136 -11.60 18.40 -20.12
CA THR A 136 -10.62 17.65 -20.90
C THR A 136 -9.33 17.53 -20.11
N GLY A 137 -8.53 16.49 -20.35
CA GLY A 137 -7.29 16.31 -19.61
C GLY A 137 -6.46 15.13 -20.06
N ILE A 138 -5.25 15.06 -19.54
CA ILE A 138 -4.27 14.00 -19.75
C ILE A 138 -3.86 13.43 -18.40
N ASP A 139 -3.74 12.11 -18.32
CA ASP A 139 -3.30 11.37 -17.14
C ASP A 139 -2.17 10.42 -17.55
N VAL A 140 -0.95 10.71 -17.10
CA VAL A 140 0.24 9.90 -17.36
C VAL A 140 0.69 9.26 -16.06
N THR A 141 0.81 7.94 -16.09
CA THR A 141 1.26 7.16 -14.93
C THR A 141 2.48 6.34 -15.31
N TYR A 142 3.55 6.53 -14.55
CA TYR A 142 4.71 5.65 -14.54
C TYR A 142 4.69 4.83 -13.26
N TYR A 143 4.96 3.53 -13.36
CA TYR A 143 5.00 2.65 -12.21
C TYR A 143 6.21 1.73 -12.30
N ASN A 144 6.79 1.45 -11.14
CA ASN A 144 7.82 0.44 -10.94
C ASN A 144 7.34 -0.48 -9.82
N VAL A 145 7.43 -1.79 -10.05
CA VAL A 145 6.95 -2.81 -9.13
C VAL A 145 8.00 -3.90 -9.01
N TRP A 146 8.36 -4.22 -7.78
CA TRP A 146 8.96 -5.51 -7.47
C TRP A 146 8.12 -6.23 -6.44
N TRP A 147 8.04 -7.55 -6.58
CA TRP A 147 7.36 -8.39 -5.63
C TRP A 147 8.04 -9.74 -5.61
N THR A 148 8.43 -10.18 -4.43
CA THR A 148 8.93 -11.52 -4.17
C THR A 148 8.04 -12.17 -3.13
N TRP A 149 7.60 -13.38 -3.46
CA TRP A 149 6.80 -14.19 -2.58
C TRP A 149 7.35 -15.60 -2.55
N ILE A 150 7.73 -16.05 -1.36
CA ILE A 150 8.24 -17.40 -1.16
C ILE A 150 7.30 -18.10 -0.19
N GLN A 151 6.91 -19.32 -0.49
CA GLN A 151 6.17 -20.17 0.45
C GLN A 151 6.75 -21.57 0.46
N HIS A 152 7.03 -22.06 1.67
CA HIS A 152 7.33 -23.47 1.90
C HIS A 152 6.07 -24.16 2.43
N ALA A 153 5.28 -24.75 1.53
CA ALA A 153 4.01 -25.40 1.87
C ALA A 153 4.20 -26.65 2.75
N THR A 154 5.37 -27.29 2.66
CA THR A 154 5.86 -28.38 3.52
C THR A 154 7.38 -28.26 3.65
N GLU A 155 8.01 -29.09 4.48
CA GLU A 155 9.49 -29.18 4.58
C GLU A 155 10.16 -29.48 3.23
N ALA A 156 9.46 -30.21 2.35
CA ALA A 156 9.98 -30.66 1.05
C ALA A 156 9.50 -29.84 -0.16
N ASN A 157 8.49 -28.97 0.01
CA ASN A 157 7.89 -28.23 -1.10
C ASN A 157 8.16 -26.73 -0.98
N ARG A 158 8.74 -26.15 -2.01
CA ARG A 158 9.07 -24.72 -2.12
C ARG A 158 8.43 -24.13 -3.36
N THR A 159 7.70 -23.03 -3.18
CA THR A 159 7.17 -22.20 -4.25
C THR A 159 7.77 -20.82 -4.16
N ILE A 160 8.32 -20.34 -5.27
CA ILE A 160 8.86 -18.98 -5.40
C ILE A 160 8.08 -18.30 -6.52
N ARG A 161 7.62 -17.08 -6.27
CA ARG A 161 7.04 -16.19 -7.26
C ARG A 161 7.78 -14.86 -7.22
N PHE A 162 8.07 -14.30 -8.38
CA PHE A 162 8.67 -12.99 -8.49
C PHE A 162 8.01 -12.22 -9.63
N ILE A 163 7.87 -10.91 -9.44
CA ILE A 163 7.51 -9.93 -10.46
C ILE A 163 8.54 -8.82 -10.36
N GLY A 164 9.14 -8.45 -11.48
CA GLY A 164 10.02 -7.29 -11.60
C GLY A 164 9.75 -6.59 -12.93
N GLN A 165 9.55 -5.28 -12.88
CA GLN A 165 9.36 -4.40 -14.04
C GLN A 165 10.18 -3.12 -13.90
#